data_AF-A0A0L0DRE5-F1
#
_entry.id   AF-A0A0L0DRE5-F1
#
_cell.length_a   1.000
_cell.length_b   1.000
_cell.length_c   1.000
_cell.angle_alpha   90.00
_cell.angle_beta   90.00
_cell.angle_gamma   90.00
#
_symmetry.space_group_name_H-M   'P 1'
#
loop_
_entity.id
_entity.type
_entity.pdbx_description
1 polymer ?
#
loop_
_entity_poly.entity_id
_entity_poly.type
_entity_poly.pdbx_seq_one_letter_code
_entity_poly.pdbx_strand_id
1 'polypeptide(L)'
;MDGCEGRVAVTGLGAGVSITIRGAGVGVTIIDCQSSNQRAFLFDTKADGFFLEDFSIVNGGGPNTAYNKGGCMRLMDASTVTFTRIHVNGCMVDDGAVTKAGCVEVGQSSSLTIVDSTLENCEATGPGGCVQVPSGSSLILDGAILRSCTAGTVGGAIAVQNSNLFQVIGAGASISSSTAELEGGGVYLDQTAAIDVVAGAVFDVYNNEAGTSGGGIAVMQVGGDAPSGSIRGATIRDNSAAVCGGGMWWGEGVDVVLTDSLVAGNVADFGGAVCFAGAGSTGSLISNTVLSGNSATDGGGLYVTGSTSATLHNLTITDNTADFGAGAYFGTGAVPTLSGSLITQNHALVRGALYTTNDVGSTIDTVGTVSCTNYGGDAENADTSCSGVSRFVNPPPGDCASNTFCKRSTDPCTLAGPPATCTSACPTALWIP
;
A
#
# COMPACT_ATOMS: atom_id res chain seq x y z
N MET A 1 11.38 -11.42 -40.29
CA MET A 1 10.40 -12.15 -39.48
C MET A 1 9.33 -11.13 -39.20
N ASP A 2 8.27 -11.20 -40.00
CA ASP A 2 7.12 -10.32 -39.82
C ASP A 2 6.59 -10.57 -38.40
N GLY A 3 6.27 -9.51 -37.65
CA GLY A 3 5.74 -9.62 -36.29
C GLY A 3 4.42 -10.40 -36.25
N CYS A 4 3.70 -10.37 -35.13
CA CYS A 4 2.38 -11.00 -34.99
C CYS A 4 1.30 -10.39 -35.93
N GLU A 5 1.45 -10.51 -37.25
CA GLU A 5 0.43 -10.16 -38.25
C GLU A 5 -0.68 -11.21 -38.27
N GLY A 6 -0.40 -12.44 -37.86
CA GLY A 6 -1.38 -13.51 -37.63
C GLY A 6 -1.76 -13.61 -36.15
N ARG A 7 -3.06 -13.43 -35.85
CA ARG A 7 -3.60 -13.68 -34.51
C ARG A 7 -3.56 -15.17 -34.20
N VAL A 8 -2.97 -15.56 -33.07
CA VAL A 8 -3.28 -16.87 -32.46
C VAL A 8 -4.53 -16.67 -31.60
N ALA A 9 -5.70 -16.82 -32.20
CA ALA A 9 -6.95 -16.87 -31.44
C ALA A 9 -6.97 -18.20 -30.67
N VAL A 10 -6.86 -18.14 -29.34
CA VAL A 10 -7.03 -19.30 -28.49
C VAL A 10 -8.50 -19.34 -28.08
N THR A 11 -9.30 -20.08 -28.83
CA THR A 11 -10.72 -20.29 -28.52
C THR A 11 -10.89 -21.46 -27.55
N GLY A 12 -11.53 -21.20 -26.42
CA GLY A 12 -11.98 -22.26 -25.51
C GLY A 12 -12.99 -23.18 -26.20
N LEU A 13 -12.85 -24.50 -25.99
CA LEU A 13 -13.69 -25.53 -26.61
C LEU A 13 -15.05 -25.73 -25.91
N GLY A 14 -15.37 -24.92 -24.89
CA GLY A 14 -16.58 -25.01 -24.08
C GLY A 14 -16.29 -25.14 -22.57
N ALA A 15 -17.34 -25.19 -21.76
CA ALA A 15 -17.22 -25.32 -20.31
C ALA A 15 -16.53 -26.65 -19.92
N GLY A 16 -15.52 -26.58 -19.05
CA GLY A 16 -14.82 -27.74 -18.50
C GLY A 16 -13.64 -28.28 -19.31
N VAL A 17 -13.19 -27.57 -20.36
CA VAL A 17 -11.98 -27.93 -21.12
C VAL A 17 -10.84 -26.97 -20.79
N SER A 18 -9.81 -27.47 -20.12
CA SER A 18 -8.56 -26.74 -19.89
C SER A 18 -7.64 -26.79 -21.12
N ILE A 19 -6.98 -25.68 -21.40
CA ILE A 19 -5.90 -25.61 -22.40
C ILE A 19 -4.62 -25.19 -21.68
N THR A 20 -3.55 -25.95 -21.89
CA THR A 20 -2.20 -25.58 -21.47
C THR A 20 -1.38 -25.17 -22.68
N ILE A 21 -0.85 -23.96 -22.66
CA ILE A 21 0.14 -23.49 -23.63
C ILE A 21 1.47 -23.45 -22.90
N ARG A 22 2.42 -24.28 -23.36
CA ARG A 22 3.73 -24.43 -22.72
C ARG A 22 4.87 -24.15 -23.70
N GLY A 23 5.82 -23.32 -23.29
CA GLY A 23 7.08 -23.09 -23.99
C GLY A 23 8.20 -24.00 -23.49
N ALA A 24 9.40 -23.81 -24.05
CA ALA A 24 10.60 -24.53 -23.64
C ALA A 24 11.33 -23.89 -22.45
N GLY A 25 10.82 -22.78 -21.92
CA GLY A 25 11.42 -22.00 -20.84
C GLY A 25 11.35 -20.49 -21.08
N VAL A 26 11.32 -19.72 -19.99
CA VAL A 26 11.48 -18.26 -20.00
C VAL A 26 12.79 -17.89 -20.69
N GLY A 27 12.75 -16.92 -21.61
CA GLY A 27 13.89 -16.50 -22.43
C GLY A 27 14.30 -17.48 -23.53
N VAL A 28 13.69 -18.67 -23.60
CA VAL A 28 13.92 -19.65 -24.68
C VAL A 28 12.78 -19.59 -25.69
N THR A 29 11.55 -19.74 -25.22
CA THR A 29 10.36 -19.47 -26.04
C THR A 29 9.95 -18.02 -25.82
N ILE A 30 10.02 -17.23 -26.89
CA ILE A 30 9.71 -15.80 -26.86
C ILE A 30 8.60 -15.52 -27.88
N ILE A 31 7.52 -14.93 -27.42
CA ILE A 31 6.47 -14.35 -28.26
C ILE A 31 6.74 -12.85 -28.31
N ASP A 32 7.29 -12.38 -29.44
CA ASP A 32 7.67 -10.98 -29.64
C ASP A 32 6.65 -10.27 -30.53
N CYS A 33 6.00 -9.26 -29.95
CA CYS A 33 4.95 -8.48 -30.60
C CYS A 33 5.44 -7.16 -31.19
N GLN A 34 6.75 -6.83 -31.17
CA GLN A 34 7.31 -5.50 -31.48
C GLN A 34 6.86 -4.90 -32.84
N SER A 35 6.59 -5.74 -33.85
CA SER A 35 6.16 -5.27 -35.19
C SER A 35 4.65 -5.41 -35.44
N SER A 36 3.88 -5.78 -34.42
CA SER A 36 2.43 -5.89 -34.49
C SER A 36 1.79 -4.88 -33.55
N ASN A 37 0.85 -4.06 -34.04
CA ASN A 37 -0.04 -3.28 -33.17
C ASN A 37 -1.06 -4.20 -32.47
N GLN A 38 -0.64 -5.39 -32.04
CA GLN A 38 -1.48 -6.46 -31.53
C GLN A 38 -0.89 -7.04 -30.24
N ARG A 39 -1.78 -7.63 -29.45
CA ARG A 39 -1.44 -8.36 -28.22
C ARG A 39 -0.94 -9.77 -28.55
N ALA A 40 -0.16 -10.36 -27.66
CA ALA A 40 0.26 -11.76 -27.79
C ALA A 40 -0.92 -12.72 -27.61
N PHE A 41 -1.77 -12.48 -26.61
CA PHE A 41 -2.91 -13.33 -26.31
C PHE A 41 -4.22 -12.55 -26.21
N LEU A 42 -5.17 -12.93 -27.06
CA LEU A 42 -6.59 -12.61 -26.92
C LEU A 42 -7.35 -13.91 -26.67
N PHE A 43 -7.84 -14.08 -25.45
CA PHE A 43 -8.86 -15.10 -25.21
C PHE A 43 -10.15 -14.53 -25.81
N ASP A 44 -10.65 -15.07 -26.93
CA ASP A 44 -11.83 -14.50 -27.63
C ASP A 44 -13.16 -15.05 -27.09
N THR A 45 -13.08 -16.12 -26.30
CA THR A 45 -14.17 -16.72 -25.52
C THR A 45 -13.73 -16.90 -24.07
N LYS A 46 -14.68 -17.23 -23.17
CA LYS A 46 -14.39 -17.59 -21.77
C LYS A 46 -13.26 -18.62 -21.73
N ALA A 47 -12.14 -18.27 -21.11
CA ALA A 47 -11.03 -19.19 -20.87
C ALA A 47 -11.21 -19.84 -19.49
N ASP A 48 -11.80 -21.03 -19.42
CA ASP A 48 -12.12 -21.70 -18.15
C ASP A 48 -11.06 -22.75 -17.81
N GLY A 49 -10.14 -22.43 -16.90
CA GLY A 49 -9.04 -23.33 -16.49
C GLY A 49 -7.89 -23.37 -17.49
N PHE A 50 -7.47 -22.22 -18.00
CA PHE A 50 -6.33 -22.14 -18.91
C PHE A 50 -5.00 -21.95 -18.18
N PHE A 51 -3.96 -22.57 -18.70
CA PHE A 51 -2.61 -22.55 -18.12
C PHE A 51 -1.60 -22.03 -19.16
N LEU A 52 -0.83 -21.02 -18.78
CA LEU A 52 0.29 -20.53 -19.55
C LEU A 52 1.57 -20.83 -18.80
N GLU A 53 2.50 -21.54 -19.44
CA GLU A 53 3.68 -22.08 -18.76
C GLU A 53 4.98 -21.90 -19.56
N ASP A 54 6.05 -21.47 -18.89
CA ASP A 54 7.43 -21.60 -19.39
C ASP A 54 7.74 -20.83 -20.69
N PHE A 55 7.34 -19.56 -20.81
CA PHE A 55 7.72 -18.70 -21.93
C PHE A 55 7.74 -17.21 -21.59
N SER A 56 8.32 -16.41 -22.49
CA SER A 56 8.34 -14.95 -22.42
C SER A 56 7.38 -14.33 -23.45
N ILE A 57 6.73 -13.23 -23.06
CA ILE A 57 6.00 -12.31 -23.94
C ILE A 57 6.70 -10.96 -23.88
N VAL A 58 7.04 -10.40 -25.04
CA VAL A 58 7.73 -9.10 -25.10
C VAL A 58 7.09 -8.16 -26.11
N ASN A 59 7.19 -6.85 -25.84
CA ASN A 59 6.86 -5.77 -26.77
C ASN A 59 5.43 -5.83 -27.33
N GLY A 60 4.45 -6.23 -26.51
CA GLY A 60 3.05 -6.31 -26.93
C GLY A 60 2.26 -5.03 -26.62
N GLY A 61 1.23 -4.79 -27.41
CA GLY A 61 0.43 -3.57 -27.31
C GLY A 61 0.85 -2.53 -28.34
N GLY A 62 -0.05 -1.58 -28.63
CA GLY A 62 0.12 -0.55 -29.64
C GLY A 62 -1.17 0.22 -29.89
N PRO A 63 -1.14 1.33 -30.66
CA PRO A 63 -2.27 2.22 -30.91
C PRO A 63 -3.28 1.55 -31.84
N ASN A 64 -4.03 0.56 -31.33
CA ASN A 64 -5.03 -0.17 -32.10
C ASN A 64 -6.43 0.29 -31.71
N THR A 65 -6.87 1.37 -32.36
CA THR A 65 -8.20 1.96 -32.20
C THR A 65 -9.34 1.04 -32.63
N ALA A 66 -9.07 -0.06 -33.34
CA ALA A 66 -10.10 -1.00 -33.77
C ALA A 66 -10.55 -1.96 -32.66
N TYR A 67 -9.75 -2.17 -31.60
CA TYR A 67 -10.05 -3.13 -30.53
C TYR A 67 -9.53 -2.66 -29.17
N ASN A 68 -10.28 -1.76 -28.52
CA ASN A 68 -10.13 -1.30 -27.12
C ASN A 68 -9.80 -2.41 -26.10
N LYS A 69 -8.55 -2.87 -26.02
CA LYS A 69 -8.21 -3.95 -25.08
C LYS A 69 -6.70 -3.89 -24.76
N GLY A 70 -6.28 -4.13 -23.51
CA GLY A 70 -4.95 -3.88 -22.89
C GLY A 70 -3.73 -4.47 -23.58
N GLY A 71 -2.52 -4.24 -23.05
CA GLY A 71 -1.27 -4.32 -23.83
C GLY A 71 -0.89 -5.71 -24.34
N CYS A 72 -0.34 -6.59 -23.50
CA CYS A 72 0.13 -7.91 -23.96
C CYS A 72 -0.93 -9.01 -23.94
N MET A 73 -1.85 -8.93 -22.98
CA MET A 73 -2.84 -9.98 -22.74
C MET A 73 -4.17 -9.39 -22.32
N ARG A 74 -5.26 -9.99 -22.83
CA ARG A 74 -6.59 -9.75 -22.29
C ARG A 74 -7.36 -11.04 -22.07
N LEU A 75 -7.89 -11.18 -20.86
CA LEU A 75 -8.85 -12.19 -20.48
C LEU A 75 -10.26 -11.67 -20.76
N MET A 76 -11.16 -12.54 -21.24
CA MET A 76 -12.59 -12.21 -21.33
C MET A 76 -13.28 -12.45 -20.01
N ASP A 77 -14.47 -11.90 -19.87
CA ASP A 77 -15.27 -12.06 -18.67
C ASP A 77 -15.50 -13.54 -18.34
N ALA A 78 -15.60 -13.83 -17.05
CA ALA A 78 -15.73 -15.15 -16.47
C ALA A 78 -14.56 -16.11 -16.77
N SER A 79 -13.36 -15.61 -17.12
CA SER A 79 -12.20 -16.46 -17.38
C SER A 79 -11.50 -16.88 -16.08
N THR A 80 -10.85 -18.03 -16.07
CA THR A 80 -9.95 -18.51 -15.03
C THR A 80 -8.64 -18.91 -15.68
N VAL A 81 -7.57 -18.14 -15.43
CA VAL A 81 -6.27 -18.31 -16.08
C VAL A 81 -5.17 -18.36 -15.02
N THR A 82 -4.23 -19.28 -15.20
CA THR A 82 -3.04 -19.42 -14.35
C THR A 82 -1.79 -19.22 -15.18
N PHE A 83 -0.89 -18.39 -14.68
CA PHE A 83 0.48 -18.24 -15.19
C PHE A 83 1.42 -19.03 -14.30
N THR A 84 2.35 -19.75 -14.90
CA THR A 84 3.40 -20.43 -14.16
C THR A 84 4.73 -20.26 -14.89
N ARG A 85 5.69 -19.59 -14.27
CA ARG A 85 6.99 -19.26 -14.90
C ARG A 85 6.81 -18.56 -16.23
N ILE A 86 6.03 -17.48 -16.22
CA ILE A 86 5.84 -16.58 -17.36
C ILE A 86 6.61 -15.29 -17.11
N HIS A 87 7.21 -14.75 -18.16
CA HIS A 87 7.83 -13.42 -18.14
C HIS A 87 7.16 -12.51 -19.15
N VAL A 88 6.58 -11.41 -18.70
CA VAL A 88 5.96 -10.39 -19.56
C VAL A 88 6.76 -9.10 -19.42
N ASN A 89 7.24 -8.56 -20.54
CA ASN A 89 8.13 -7.39 -20.53
C ASN A 89 7.79 -6.39 -21.64
N GLY A 90 7.76 -5.10 -21.31
CA GLY A 90 7.72 -4.04 -22.31
C GLY A 90 6.36 -3.89 -22.99
N CYS A 91 5.27 -4.14 -22.26
CA CYS A 91 3.93 -4.08 -22.84
C CYS A 91 3.29 -2.71 -22.64
N MET A 92 2.98 -2.01 -23.73
CA MET A 92 2.55 -0.61 -23.69
C MET A 92 1.17 -0.43 -24.29
N VAL A 93 0.33 0.35 -23.63
CA VAL A 93 -0.95 0.83 -24.18
C VAL A 93 -0.91 2.34 -24.31
N ASP A 94 -0.77 2.83 -25.54
CA ASP A 94 -0.80 4.26 -25.86
C ASP A 94 -1.92 4.52 -26.88
N ASP A 95 -3.15 4.69 -26.40
CA ASP A 95 -4.28 5.09 -27.26
C ASP A 95 -5.24 6.10 -26.62
N GLY A 96 -4.82 6.76 -25.53
CA GLY A 96 -5.61 7.79 -24.85
C GLY A 96 -6.91 7.30 -24.20
N ALA A 97 -7.15 5.99 -24.14
CA ALA A 97 -8.29 5.43 -23.42
C ALA A 97 -7.97 5.16 -21.94
N VAL A 98 -8.90 5.53 -21.06
CA VAL A 98 -8.72 5.59 -19.60
C VAL A 98 -8.88 4.25 -18.84
N THR A 99 -9.01 3.10 -19.51
CA THR A 99 -9.42 1.83 -18.85
C THR A 99 -8.52 0.62 -19.12
N LYS A 100 -7.24 0.80 -19.49
CA LYS A 100 -6.44 -0.30 -20.05
C LYS A 100 -5.19 -0.56 -19.22
N ALA A 101 -4.96 -1.83 -18.85
CA ALA A 101 -3.72 -2.30 -18.25
C ALA A 101 -2.58 -2.47 -19.27
N GLY A 102 -1.33 -2.36 -18.80
CA GLY A 102 -0.15 -2.52 -19.64
C GLY A 102 0.15 -3.99 -19.95
N CYS A 103 0.47 -4.83 -18.96
CA CYS A 103 0.74 -6.24 -19.27
C CYS A 103 -0.55 -7.04 -19.50
N VAL A 104 -1.45 -7.06 -18.50
CA VAL A 104 -2.61 -7.97 -18.44
C VAL A 104 -3.87 -7.23 -18.03
N GLU A 105 -4.86 -7.24 -18.92
CA GLU A 105 -6.22 -6.80 -18.61
C GLU A 105 -7.11 -8.01 -18.30
N VAL A 106 -7.64 -8.08 -17.08
CA VAL A 106 -8.53 -9.14 -16.65
C VAL A 106 -9.98 -8.77 -17.03
N GLY A 107 -10.79 -9.73 -17.47
CA GLY A 107 -12.22 -9.52 -17.72
C GLY A 107 -13.05 -9.58 -16.43
N GLN A 108 -14.27 -9.06 -16.43
CA GLN A 108 -15.16 -9.10 -15.26
C GLN A 108 -15.44 -10.54 -14.79
N SER A 109 -15.71 -10.72 -13.50
CA SER A 109 -16.00 -12.05 -12.92
C SER A 109 -14.92 -13.11 -13.19
N SER A 110 -13.67 -12.71 -13.41
CA SER A 110 -12.59 -13.61 -13.78
C SER A 110 -11.65 -13.90 -12.61
N SER A 111 -10.81 -14.91 -12.74
CA SER A 111 -9.73 -15.21 -11.81
C SER A 111 -8.40 -15.29 -12.55
N LEU A 112 -7.42 -14.54 -12.08
CA LEU A 112 -6.04 -14.61 -12.53
C LEU A 112 -5.16 -15.09 -11.38
N THR A 113 -4.42 -16.17 -11.60
CA THR A 113 -3.38 -16.64 -10.67
C THR A 113 -2.01 -16.48 -11.31
N ILE A 114 -1.07 -15.85 -10.62
CA ILE A 114 0.29 -15.61 -11.09
C ILE A 114 1.27 -16.37 -10.20
N VAL A 115 1.88 -17.42 -10.75
CA VAL A 115 2.82 -18.30 -10.04
C VAL A 115 4.24 -18.16 -10.60
N ASP A 116 5.23 -17.87 -9.77
CA ASP A 116 6.66 -17.79 -10.14
C ASP A 116 6.91 -16.97 -11.42
N SER A 117 6.17 -15.89 -11.61
CA SER A 117 6.12 -15.16 -12.88
C SER A 117 6.48 -13.69 -12.68
N THR A 118 7.09 -13.09 -13.70
CA THR A 118 7.53 -11.69 -13.69
C THR A 118 6.77 -10.88 -14.72
N LEU A 119 6.15 -9.78 -14.30
CA LEU A 119 5.54 -8.77 -15.17
C LEU A 119 6.31 -7.46 -14.97
N GLU A 120 6.88 -6.89 -16.02
CA GLU A 120 7.72 -5.71 -15.89
C GLU A 120 7.72 -4.76 -17.09
N ASN A 121 8.12 -3.51 -16.83
CA ASN A 121 8.26 -2.47 -17.86
C ASN A 121 6.98 -2.30 -18.68
N CYS A 122 5.82 -2.38 -18.03
CA CYS A 122 4.53 -2.24 -18.69
C CYS A 122 3.91 -0.89 -18.39
N GLU A 123 3.28 -0.30 -19.40
CA GLU A 123 2.69 1.03 -19.33
C GLU A 123 1.23 1.01 -19.73
N ALA A 124 0.41 1.62 -18.89
CA ALA A 124 -1.02 1.78 -19.03
C ALA A 124 -1.37 3.27 -19.02
N THR A 125 -2.21 3.73 -19.95
CA THR A 125 -2.91 5.03 -19.81
C THR A 125 -4.04 5.00 -18.78
N GLY A 126 -4.46 3.80 -18.37
CA GLY A 126 -5.49 3.57 -17.36
C GLY A 126 -4.94 2.95 -16.09
N PRO A 127 -5.78 2.24 -15.31
CA PRO A 127 -5.38 1.62 -14.07
C PRO A 127 -4.55 0.35 -14.32
N GLY A 128 -3.62 0.03 -13.42
CA GLY A 128 -2.88 -1.23 -13.44
C GLY A 128 -1.80 -1.28 -14.52
N GLY A 129 -0.62 -0.71 -14.28
CA GLY A 129 0.47 -0.71 -15.27
C GLY A 129 0.89 -2.13 -15.65
N CYS A 130 1.03 -3.03 -14.67
CA CYS A 130 1.20 -4.45 -14.97
C CYS A 130 -0.16 -5.15 -15.12
N VAL A 131 -1.04 -5.06 -14.12
CA VAL A 131 -2.27 -5.84 -14.03
C VAL A 131 -3.46 -4.98 -13.61
N GLN A 132 -4.55 -5.07 -14.35
CA GLN A 132 -5.85 -4.48 -13.99
C GLN A 132 -6.87 -5.59 -13.76
N VAL A 133 -7.58 -5.52 -12.64
CA VAL A 133 -8.55 -6.51 -12.17
C VAL A 133 -9.90 -5.82 -11.92
N PRO A 134 -10.92 -6.06 -12.77
CA PRO A 134 -12.21 -5.38 -12.69
C PRO A 134 -13.22 -6.12 -11.80
N SER A 135 -14.46 -5.61 -11.80
CA SER A 135 -15.54 -6.06 -10.95
C SER A 135 -15.78 -7.58 -10.94
N GLY A 136 -16.07 -8.11 -9.76
CA GLY A 136 -16.36 -9.53 -9.52
C GLY A 136 -15.18 -10.47 -9.71
N SER A 137 -13.97 -9.94 -9.93
CA SER A 137 -12.81 -10.77 -10.28
C SER A 137 -11.93 -11.10 -9.08
N SER A 138 -10.90 -11.90 -9.27
CA SER A 138 -9.94 -12.30 -8.24
C SER A 138 -8.52 -12.32 -8.77
N LEU A 139 -7.59 -11.84 -7.96
CA LEU A 139 -6.15 -11.93 -8.22
C LEU A 139 -5.46 -12.70 -7.10
N ILE A 140 -4.70 -13.72 -7.47
CA ILE A 140 -3.92 -14.54 -6.56
C ILE A 140 -2.45 -14.51 -7.00
N LEU A 141 -1.55 -14.19 -6.08
CA LEU A 141 -0.11 -14.09 -6.32
C LEU A 141 0.65 -15.14 -5.48
N ASP A 142 1.57 -15.86 -6.12
CA ASP A 142 2.43 -16.88 -5.49
C ASP A 142 3.83 -16.88 -6.15
N GLY A 143 4.82 -16.27 -5.51
CA GLY A 143 6.14 -16.04 -6.13
C GLY A 143 6.10 -15.03 -7.29
N ALA A 144 5.14 -14.11 -7.29
CA ALA A 144 4.97 -13.14 -8.37
C ALA A 144 5.90 -11.92 -8.19
N ILE A 145 6.47 -11.44 -9.29
CA ILE A 145 7.26 -10.21 -9.32
C ILE A 145 6.60 -9.23 -10.30
N LEU A 146 6.24 -8.05 -9.81
CA LEU A 146 5.65 -6.99 -10.63
C LEU A 146 6.46 -5.72 -10.42
N ARG A 147 7.10 -5.20 -11.48
CA ARG A 147 8.01 -4.06 -11.30
C ARG A 147 8.14 -3.14 -12.49
N SER A 148 8.56 -1.91 -12.25
CA SER A 148 8.80 -0.94 -13.32
C SER A 148 7.56 -0.74 -14.19
N CYS A 149 6.38 -0.74 -13.57
CA CYS A 149 5.11 -0.55 -14.27
C CYS A 149 4.56 0.85 -14.01
N THR A 150 3.97 1.44 -15.04
CA THR A 150 3.43 2.79 -14.98
C THR A 150 1.94 2.77 -15.32
N ALA A 151 1.14 3.40 -14.46
CA ALA A 151 -0.29 3.62 -14.68
C ALA A 151 -0.60 5.12 -14.75
N GLY A 152 -1.31 5.52 -15.80
CA GLY A 152 -1.81 6.89 -15.99
C GLY A 152 -2.94 7.27 -15.03
N THR A 153 -3.39 6.36 -14.17
CA THR A 153 -4.36 6.67 -13.12
C THR A 153 -3.94 6.05 -11.79
N VAL A 154 -4.41 4.84 -11.45
CA VAL A 154 -4.21 4.19 -10.15
C VAL A 154 -3.54 2.84 -10.30
N GLY A 155 -2.85 2.39 -9.25
CA GLY A 155 -2.28 1.04 -9.21
C GLY A 155 -1.12 0.89 -10.19
N GLY A 156 0.04 1.49 -9.89
CA GLY A 156 1.16 1.55 -10.82
C GLY A 156 1.60 0.16 -11.30
N ALA A 157 1.68 -0.82 -10.40
CA ALA A 157 1.79 -2.22 -10.79
C ALA A 157 0.41 -2.89 -10.90
N ILE A 158 -0.41 -2.78 -9.85
CA ILE A 158 -1.65 -3.54 -9.73
C ILE A 158 -2.80 -2.60 -9.37
N ALA A 159 -3.89 -2.68 -10.14
CA ALA A 159 -5.17 -2.07 -9.77
C ALA A 159 -6.26 -3.15 -9.66
N VAL A 160 -6.87 -3.27 -8.49
CA VAL A 160 -7.99 -4.17 -8.21
C VAL A 160 -9.21 -3.35 -7.81
N GLN A 161 -10.31 -3.50 -8.53
CA GLN A 161 -11.50 -2.66 -8.38
C GLN A 161 -12.76 -3.51 -8.34
N ASN A 162 -13.66 -3.23 -7.38
CA ASN A 162 -14.96 -3.90 -7.25
C ASN A 162 -14.86 -5.44 -7.24
N SER A 163 -13.76 -5.97 -6.73
CA SER A 163 -13.36 -7.36 -6.92
C SER A 163 -13.70 -8.23 -5.71
N ASN A 164 -13.73 -9.54 -5.92
CA ASN A 164 -14.00 -10.50 -4.85
C ASN A 164 -12.79 -10.72 -3.95
N LEU A 165 -11.58 -10.76 -4.53
CA LEU A 165 -10.40 -11.21 -3.80
C LEU A 165 -9.10 -10.60 -4.38
N PHE A 166 -8.27 -10.07 -3.49
CA PHE A 166 -6.84 -9.92 -3.69
C PHE A 166 -6.12 -10.80 -2.66
N GLN A 167 -5.34 -11.78 -3.14
CA GLN A 167 -4.66 -12.74 -2.28
C GLN A 167 -3.18 -12.88 -2.61
N VAL A 168 -2.36 -12.96 -1.57
CA VAL A 168 -0.93 -13.30 -1.66
C VAL A 168 -0.68 -14.54 -0.81
N ILE A 169 -0.16 -15.59 -1.45
CA ILE A 169 0.03 -16.92 -0.86
C ILE A 169 1.42 -17.47 -1.17
N GLY A 170 1.76 -18.61 -0.58
CA GLY A 170 2.93 -19.40 -0.95
C GLY A 170 4.24 -18.62 -0.86
N ALA A 171 4.96 -18.55 -1.98
CA ALA A 171 6.23 -17.82 -2.11
C ALA A 171 6.04 -16.29 -2.10
N GLY A 172 4.81 -15.79 -2.22
CA GLY A 172 4.48 -14.40 -1.98
C GLY A 172 4.45 -13.49 -3.21
N ALA A 173 4.69 -12.19 -3.03
CA ALA A 173 4.79 -11.23 -4.11
C ALA A 173 5.78 -10.10 -3.80
N SER A 174 6.50 -9.65 -4.83
CA SER A 174 7.35 -8.47 -4.82
C SER A 174 6.82 -7.43 -5.79
N ILE A 175 6.53 -6.23 -5.32
CA ILE A 175 5.93 -5.14 -6.10
C ILE A 175 6.81 -3.90 -5.97
N SER A 176 7.42 -3.46 -7.07
CA SER A 176 8.45 -2.44 -6.94
C SER A 176 8.65 -1.49 -8.10
N SER A 177 9.23 -0.32 -7.82
CA SER A 177 9.66 0.63 -8.86
C SER A 177 8.53 1.02 -9.82
N SER A 178 7.29 1.02 -9.34
CA SER A 178 6.10 1.28 -10.15
C SER A 178 5.48 2.62 -9.78
N THR A 179 4.84 3.26 -10.75
CA THR A 179 4.35 4.63 -10.62
C THR A 179 2.88 4.73 -11.03
N ALA A 180 2.09 5.43 -10.22
CA ALA A 180 0.72 5.82 -10.54
C ALA A 180 0.59 7.35 -10.51
N GLU A 181 -0.12 7.94 -11.48
CA GLU A 181 -0.39 9.39 -11.46
C GLU A 181 -1.28 9.82 -10.28
N LEU A 182 -2.10 8.92 -9.76
CA LEU A 182 -3.01 9.15 -8.64
C LEU A 182 -2.61 8.24 -7.46
N GLU A 183 -3.46 7.30 -7.05
CA GLU A 183 -3.25 6.48 -5.87
C GLU A 183 -2.62 5.10 -6.17
N GLY A 184 -1.94 4.54 -5.16
CA GLY A 184 -1.47 3.16 -5.20
C GLY A 184 -0.30 2.98 -6.16
N GLY A 185 0.84 3.59 -5.88
CA GLY A 185 2.01 3.51 -6.76
C GLY A 185 2.43 2.06 -7.04
N GLY A 186 2.37 1.20 -6.02
CA GLY A 186 2.47 -0.25 -6.19
C GLY A 186 1.11 -0.88 -6.44
N VAL A 187 0.25 -0.83 -5.42
CA VAL A 187 -1.04 -1.53 -5.38
C VAL A 187 -2.17 -0.57 -5.07
N TYR A 188 -3.21 -0.61 -5.89
CA TYR A 188 -4.48 0.06 -5.62
C TYR A 188 -5.59 -0.97 -5.43
N LEU A 189 -6.29 -0.92 -4.30
CA LEU A 189 -7.40 -1.80 -3.94
C LEU A 189 -8.63 -0.95 -3.66
N ASP A 190 -9.68 -1.11 -4.46
CA ASP A 190 -10.93 -0.37 -4.32
C ASP A 190 -12.12 -1.31 -4.30
N GLN A 191 -12.98 -1.16 -3.29
CA GLN A 191 -14.18 -2.01 -3.09
C GLN A 191 -13.86 -3.50 -3.25
N THR A 192 -12.71 -3.93 -2.73
CA THR A 192 -12.29 -5.33 -2.79
C THR A 192 -12.85 -6.07 -1.59
N ALA A 193 -13.69 -7.06 -1.84
CA ALA A 193 -14.46 -7.74 -0.79
C ALA A 193 -13.56 -8.47 0.22
N ALA A 194 -12.42 -9.01 -0.22
CA ALA A 194 -11.44 -9.65 0.63
C ALA A 194 -10.00 -9.30 0.22
N ILE A 195 -9.22 -8.82 1.19
CA ILE A 195 -7.77 -8.63 1.08
C ILE A 195 -7.11 -9.65 2.02
N ASP A 196 -6.30 -10.57 1.49
CA ASP A 196 -5.68 -11.61 2.30
C ASP A 196 -4.23 -11.87 1.89
N VAL A 197 -3.30 -11.34 2.70
CA VAL A 197 -1.90 -11.75 2.65
C VAL A 197 -1.71 -12.79 3.74
N VAL A 198 -1.54 -14.04 3.30
CA VAL A 198 -1.48 -15.19 4.20
C VAL A 198 -0.20 -15.15 5.02
N ALA A 199 -0.30 -15.45 6.32
CA ALA A 199 0.86 -15.55 7.19
C ALA A 199 1.90 -16.52 6.63
N GLY A 200 3.14 -16.06 6.46
CA GLY A 200 4.25 -16.82 5.89
C GLY A 200 4.49 -16.56 4.40
N ALA A 201 3.55 -15.94 3.68
CA ALA A 201 3.82 -15.42 2.35
C ALA A 201 4.66 -14.14 2.44
N VAL A 202 5.68 -14.01 1.58
CA VAL A 202 6.47 -12.78 1.50
C VAL A 202 5.66 -11.72 0.76
N PHE A 203 5.42 -10.56 1.34
CA PHE A 203 4.82 -9.45 0.61
C PHE A 203 5.70 -8.21 0.73
N ASP A 204 6.54 -7.97 -0.27
CA ASP A 204 7.51 -6.86 -0.31
C ASP A 204 7.05 -5.80 -1.32
N VAL A 205 6.72 -4.61 -0.85
CA VAL A 205 6.23 -3.48 -1.66
C VAL A 205 7.19 -2.30 -1.50
N TYR A 206 7.98 -1.99 -2.52
CA TYR A 206 9.05 -1.01 -2.37
C TYR A 206 9.40 -0.14 -3.57
N ASN A 207 9.94 1.06 -3.30
CA ASN A 207 10.32 2.03 -4.35
C ASN A 207 9.17 2.40 -5.29
N ASN A 208 7.92 2.38 -4.81
CA ASN A 208 6.78 2.77 -5.63
C ASN A 208 6.37 4.22 -5.37
N GLU A 209 5.81 4.86 -6.38
CA GLU A 209 5.48 6.29 -6.36
C GLU A 209 4.02 6.53 -6.74
N ALA A 210 3.30 7.28 -5.91
CA ALA A 210 1.95 7.74 -6.16
C ALA A 210 1.91 9.27 -6.27
N GLY A 211 1.29 9.79 -7.33
CA GLY A 211 1.10 11.24 -7.49
C GLY A 211 0.12 11.84 -6.48
N THR A 212 -0.68 11.03 -5.77
CA THR A 212 -1.53 11.47 -4.66
C THR A 212 -1.28 10.68 -3.38
N SER A 213 -1.82 9.47 -3.22
CA SER A 213 -1.83 8.75 -1.94
C SER A 213 -1.50 7.26 -2.07
N GLY A 214 -0.93 6.66 -1.02
CA GLY A 214 -0.61 5.24 -1.00
C GLY A 214 0.52 4.90 -1.96
N GLY A 215 1.73 5.42 -1.71
CA GLY A 215 2.89 5.19 -2.59
C GLY A 215 3.15 3.70 -2.79
N GLY A 216 3.15 2.92 -1.71
CA GLY A 216 3.15 1.47 -1.77
C GLY A 216 1.76 0.91 -2.06
N ILE A 217 0.83 1.10 -1.12
CA ILE A 217 -0.51 0.51 -1.15
C ILE A 217 -1.58 1.57 -0.85
N ALA A 218 -2.58 1.67 -1.71
CA ALA A 218 -3.80 2.44 -1.49
C ALA A 218 -5.00 1.50 -1.32
N VAL A 219 -5.78 1.68 -0.26
CA VAL A 219 -7.05 0.98 -0.06
C VAL A 219 -8.17 2.02 0.04
N MET A 220 -9.18 1.90 -0.83
CA MET A 220 -10.29 2.84 -0.94
C MET A 220 -11.64 2.11 -0.88
N GLN A 221 -12.66 2.83 -0.39
CA GLN A 221 -14.06 2.47 -0.54
C GLN A 221 -14.81 3.64 -1.20
N VAL A 222 -15.54 3.38 -2.29
CA VAL A 222 -16.44 4.37 -2.91
C VAL A 222 -17.89 3.85 -2.97
N GLY A 223 -18.67 4.03 -1.91
CA GLY A 223 -20.13 3.83 -1.97
C GLY A 223 -20.63 2.37 -2.01
N GLY A 224 -20.01 1.46 -1.24
CA GLY A 224 -20.41 0.05 -1.11
C GLY A 224 -20.12 -0.53 0.29
N ASP A 225 -19.99 -1.86 0.41
CA ASP A 225 -19.50 -2.51 1.63
C ASP A 225 -18.02 -2.17 1.88
N ALA A 226 -17.61 -2.07 3.15
CA ALA A 226 -16.24 -1.71 3.50
C ALA A 226 -15.24 -2.80 3.08
N PRO A 227 -14.14 -2.46 2.39
CA PRO A 227 -13.02 -3.38 2.21
C PRO A 227 -12.58 -3.86 3.58
N SER A 228 -12.57 -5.18 3.75
CA SER A 228 -12.08 -5.80 4.96
C SER A 228 -11.08 -6.87 4.58
N GLY A 229 -10.05 -6.99 5.39
CA GLY A 229 -8.99 -7.92 5.10
C GLY A 229 -7.79 -7.73 5.98
N SER A 230 -6.83 -8.62 5.79
CA SER A 230 -5.64 -8.69 6.61
C SER A 230 -4.40 -8.77 5.73
N ILE A 231 -3.47 -7.88 6.02
CA ILE A 231 -2.11 -7.89 5.48
C ILE A 231 -1.19 -8.35 6.62
N ARG A 232 -0.59 -9.54 6.49
CA ARG A 232 0.27 -10.13 7.52
C ARG A 232 1.69 -10.31 7.01
N GLY A 233 2.70 -9.97 7.82
CA GLY A 233 4.09 -10.25 7.46
C GLY A 233 4.64 -9.40 6.31
N ALA A 234 4.01 -8.25 6.02
CA ALA A 234 4.39 -7.43 4.87
C ALA A 234 5.62 -6.55 5.19
N THR A 235 6.43 -6.32 4.17
CA THR A 235 7.49 -5.30 4.18
C THR A 235 7.12 -4.23 3.17
N ILE A 236 6.89 -3.01 3.63
CA ILE A 236 6.45 -1.88 2.81
C ILE A 236 7.45 -0.76 2.99
N ARG A 237 8.33 -0.55 2.01
CA ARG A 237 9.49 0.32 2.23
C ARG A 237 9.89 1.21 1.06
N ASP A 238 10.49 2.34 1.36
CA ASP A 238 11.06 3.24 0.35
C ASP A 238 10.04 3.72 -0.68
N ASN A 239 8.75 3.75 -0.33
CA ASN A 239 7.69 4.24 -1.22
C ASN A 239 7.40 5.72 -0.95
N SER A 240 6.92 6.43 -1.97
CA SER A 240 6.59 7.84 -1.87
C SER A 240 5.20 8.16 -2.40
N ALA A 241 4.51 9.07 -1.71
CA ALA A 241 3.25 9.65 -2.16
C ALA A 241 3.31 11.17 -2.02
N ALA A 242 2.69 11.93 -2.93
CA ALA A 242 2.70 13.38 -2.82
C ALA A 242 1.86 13.91 -1.64
N VAL A 243 0.81 13.20 -1.22
CA VAL A 243 -0.17 13.69 -0.25
C VAL A 243 -0.19 12.83 1.00
N CYS A 244 -0.63 11.58 0.94
CA CYS A 244 -0.97 10.82 2.14
C CYS A 244 -0.56 9.36 2.02
N GLY A 245 0.13 8.83 3.03
CA GLY A 245 0.47 7.42 3.09
C GLY A 245 1.57 7.05 2.11
N GLY A 246 2.82 7.42 2.41
CA GLY A 246 3.96 7.05 1.56
C GLY A 246 4.04 5.53 1.40
N GLY A 247 3.94 4.81 2.52
CA GLY A 247 3.81 3.36 2.52
C GLY A 247 2.39 2.91 2.21
N MET A 248 1.44 3.29 3.07
CA MET A 248 0.05 2.88 2.98
C MET A 248 -0.93 4.02 3.20
N TRP A 249 -1.98 4.05 2.39
CA TRP A 249 -3.12 4.93 2.58
C TRP A 249 -4.41 4.14 2.74
N TRP A 250 -5.18 4.46 3.78
CA TRP A 250 -6.54 3.96 3.99
C TRP A 250 -7.53 5.11 3.85
N GLY A 251 -8.41 4.96 2.84
CA GLY A 251 -9.47 5.91 2.55
C GLY A 251 -10.63 5.85 3.54
N GLU A 252 -11.67 6.64 3.24
CA GLU A 252 -12.85 6.76 4.08
C GLU A 252 -13.57 5.40 4.27
N GLY A 253 -13.98 5.09 5.50
CA GLY A 253 -14.71 3.86 5.83
C GLY A 253 -13.92 2.55 5.73
N VAL A 254 -12.63 2.60 5.38
CA VAL A 254 -11.80 1.39 5.21
C VAL A 254 -11.37 0.82 6.55
N ASP A 255 -11.59 -0.49 6.73
CA ASP A 255 -11.19 -1.25 7.93
C ASP A 255 -10.27 -2.41 7.54
N VAL A 256 -8.96 -2.13 7.47
CA VAL A 256 -7.92 -3.11 7.16
C VAL A 256 -7.12 -3.45 8.42
N VAL A 257 -6.71 -4.72 8.50
CA VAL A 257 -5.84 -5.23 9.56
C VAL A 257 -4.42 -5.38 9.01
N LEU A 258 -3.46 -4.66 9.57
CA LEU A 258 -2.03 -4.82 9.31
C LEU A 258 -1.36 -5.46 10.53
N THR A 259 -0.76 -6.64 10.37
CA THR A 259 -0.08 -7.33 11.49
C THR A 259 1.30 -7.84 11.13
N ASP A 260 2.18 -7.91 12.13
CA ASP A 260 3.48 -8.57 12.05
C ASP A 260 4.33 -8.04 10.88
N SER A 261 4.25 -6.73 10.61
CA SER A 261 4.76 -6.11 9.39
C SER A 261 5.87 -5.08 9.68
N LEU A 262 6.57 -4.66 8.63
CA LEU A 262 7.55 -3.57 8.64
C LEU A 262 7.11 -2.51 7.62
N VAL A 263 6.94 -1.25 8.05
CA VAL A 263 6.68 -0.11 7.17
C VAL A 263 7.79 0.92 7.37
N ALA A 264 8.70 1.06 6.41
CA ALA A 264 9.95 1.76 6.63
C ALA A 264 10.45 2.65 5.48
N GLY A 265 11.10 3.77 5.79
CA GLY A 265 11.74 4.61 4.76
C GLY A 265 10.76 5.27 3.79
N ASN A 266 9.47 5.31 4.11
CA ASN A 266 8.46 5.85 3.21
C ASN A 266 8.26 7.37 3.42
N VAL A 267 7.82 8.07 2.36
CA VAL A 267 7.73 9.54 2.34
C VAL A 267 6.37 10.02 1.84
N ALA A 268 5.72 10.93 2.57
CA ALA A 268 4.53 11.66 2.10
C ALA A 268 4.32 12.97 2.84
N ASP A 269 3.43 13.85 2.39
CA ASP A 269 3.10 15.06 3.18
C ASP A 269 2.40 14.70 4.50
N PHE A 270 1.52 13.71 4.49
CA PHE A 270 0.79 13.22 5.66
C PHE A 270 0.99 11.70 5.83
N GLY A 271 1.45 11.24 6.99
CA GLY A 271 1.56 9.81 7.26
C GLY A 271 2.62 9.15 6.38
N GLY A 272 3.90 9.32 6.71
CA GLY A 272 4.99 8.75 5.91
C GLY A 272 4.83 7.23 5.77
N ALA A 273 4.61 6.54 6.89
CA ALA A 273 4.32 5.10 6.90
C ALA A 273 2.85 4.81 6.56
N VAL A 274 1.92 5.21 7.42
CA VAL A 274 0.48 4.95 7.24
C VAL A 274 -0.34 6.22 7.47
N CYS A 275 -1.27 6.48 6.56
CA CYS A 275 -2.17 7.62 6.63
C CYS A 275 -3.64 7.16 6.58
N PHE A 276 -4.41 7.58 7.59
CA PHE A 276 -5.84 7.37 7.70
C PHE A 276 -6.53 8.70 7.42
N ALA A 277 -7.09 8.86 6.23
CA ALA A 277 -7.77 10.09 5.83
C ALA A 277 -9.24 9.81 5.50
N GLY A 278 -10.11 10.06 6.48
CA GLY A 278 -11.57 9.97 6.28
C GLY A 278 -12.32 9.71 7.58
N ALA A 279 -13.65 9.91 7.56
CA ALA A 279 -14.52 9.49 8.65
C ALA A 279 -14.92 8.02 8.50
N GLY A 280 -15.45 7.42 9.57
CA GLY A 280 -16.19 6.15 9.47
C GLY A 280 -15.36 4.87 9.54
N SER A 281 -14.03 4.92 9.59
CA SER A 281 -13.25 3.74 9.97
C SER A 281 -13.40 3.46 11.47
N THR A 282 -13.88 2.26 11.81
CA THR A 282 -14.16 1.85 13.19
C THR A 282 -13.48 0.54 13.60
N GLY A 283 -12.95 -0.20 12.64
CA GLY A 283 -12.37 -1.52 12.81
C GLY A 283 -10.91 -1.66 12.35
N SER A 284 -10.31 -0.60 11.81
CA SER A 284 -8.89 -0.61 11.42
C SER A 284 -7.96 -0.99 12.57
N LEU A 285 -7.05 -1.92 12.31
CA LEU A 285 -6.09 -2.45 13.30
C LEU A 285 -4.68 -2.46 12.71
N ILE A 286 -3.73 -1.85 13.41
CA ILE A 286 -2.30 -2.10 13.19
C ILE A 286 -1.77 -2.76 14.46
N SER A 287 -1.15 -3.94 14.33
CA SER A 287 -0.50 -4.57 15.48
C SER A 287 0.80 -5.29 15.19
N ASN A 288 1.65 -5.46 16.21
CA ASN A 288 2.95 -6.14 16.11
C ASN A 288 3.79 -5.62 14.93
N THR A 289 3.69 -4.33 14.62
CA THR A 289 4.25 -3.75 13.40
C THR A 289 5.30 -2.72 13.75
N VAL A 290 6.37 -2.69 12.97
CA VAL A 290 7.43 -1.70 13.09
C VAL A 290 7.21 -0.60 12.06
N LEU A 291 7.14 0.65 12.51
CA LEU A 291 7.08 1.85 11.67
C LEU A 291 8.40 2.61 11.85
N SER A 292 9.31 2.51 10.89
CA SER A 292 10.69 2.98 11.07
C SER A 292 11.24 3.87 9.96
N GLY A 293 11.88 4.98 10.29
CA GLY A 293 12.61 5.77 9.29
C GLY A 293 11.72 6.46 8.25
N ASN A 294 10.42 6.62 8.53
CA ASN A 294 9.49 7.27 7.61
C ASN A 294 9.51 8.79 7.79
N SER A 295 9.22 9.53 6.73
CA SER A 295 9.29 11.00 6.71
C SER A 295 7.96 11.60 6.26
N ALA A 296 7.49 12.64 6.96
CA ALA A 296 6.34 13.41 6.52
C ALA A 296 6.37 14.88 6.95
N THR A 297 5.41 15.69 6.50
CA THR A 297 5.15 17.00 7.14
C THR A 297 4.44 16.76 8.47
N ASP A 298 3.36 15.96 8.46
CA ASP A 298 2.66 15.54 9.67
C ASP A 298 2.63 14.01 9.78
N GLY A 299 2.98 13.47 10.95
CA GLY A 299 2.83 12.04 11.21
C GLY A 299 3.84 11.18 10.47
N GLY A 300 5.14 11.29 10.78
CA GLY A 300 6.18 10.52 10.09
C GLY A 300 5.87 9.03 10.08
N GLY A 301 5.59 8.44 11.25
CA GLY A 301 5.07 7.08 11.36
C GLY A 301 3.59 6.96 11.00
N LEU A 302 2.73 7.66 11.74
CA LEU A 302 1.28 7.58 11.58
C LEU A 302 0.64 8.96 11.45
N TYR A 303 -0.32 9.08 10.54
CA TYR A 303 -1.23 10.21 10.50
C TYR A 303 -2.67 9.71 10.57
N VAL A 304 -3.40 10.13 11.59
CA VAL A 304 -4.80 9.74 11.80
C VAL A 304 -5.67 10.98 11.93
N THR A 305 -6.67 11.10 11.07
CA THR A 305 -7.65 12.20 11.12
C THR A 305 -9.06 11.68 10.89
N GLY A 306 -10.04 12.58 11.03
CA GLY A 306 -11.46 12.27 10.96
C GLY A 306 -11.94 11.51 12.21
N SER A 307 -13.23 11.16 12.24
CA SER A 307 -13.84 10.35 13.31
C SER A 307 -13.39 8.88 13.29
N THR A 308 -12.09 8.65 13.19
CA THR A 308 -11.44 7.35 13.04
C THR A 308 -11.13 6.75 14.41
N SER A 309 -11.56 5.51 14.63
CA SER A 309 -11.32 4.73 15.85
C SER A 309 -10.34 3.58 15.59
N ALA A 310 -9.14 3.90 15.10
CA ALA A 310 -8.11 2.90 14.83
C ALA A 310 -7.57 2.26 16.11
N THR A 311 -7.40 0.94 16.10
CA THR A 311 -6.67 0.21 17.15
C THR A 311 -5.22 0.05 16.73
N LEU A 312 -4.32 0.61 17.52
CA LEU A 312 -2.88 0.56 17.34
C LEU A 312 -2.30 -0.18 18.55
N HIS A 313 -1.71 -1.35 18.33
CA HIS A 313 -1.33 -2.25 19.43
C HIS A 313 0.03 -2.89 19.23
N ASN A 314 0.88 -2.85 20.26
CA ASN A 314 2.21 -3.48 20.22
C ASN A 314 3.03 -3.02 19.00
N LEU A 315 3.06 -1.70 18.78
CA LEU A 315 3.83 -1.09 17.69
C LEU A 315 5.23 -0.71 18.18
N THR A 316 6.20 -0.74 17.26
CA THR A 316 7.47 -0.05 17.45
C THR A 316 7.54 1.10 16.46
N ILE A 317 7.45 2.34 16.93
CA ILE A 317 7.45 3.55 16.12
C ILE A 317 8.78 4.26 16.36
N THR A 318 9.69 4.20 15.39
CA THR A 318 11.07 4.64 15.61
C THR A 318 11.73 5.33 14.43
N ASP A 319 12.72 6.19 14.70
CA ASP A 319 13.51 6.89 13.67
C ASP A 319 12.68 7.67 12.63
N ASN A 320 11.42 7.96 12.91
CA ASN A 320 10.57 8.69 11.98
C ASN A 320 10.81 10.21 12.12
N THR A 321 10.64 10.94 11.03
CA THR A 321 10.85 12.39 10.97
C THR A 321 9.58 13.10 10.51
N ALA A 322 9.17 14.18 11.19
CA ALA A 322 8.13 15.07 10.69
C ALA A 322 8.22 16.47 11.27
N ASP A 323 7.47 17.44 10.75
CA ASP A 323 7.32 18.74 11.42
C ASP A 323 6.47 18.59 12.69
N PHE A 324 5.37 17.82 12.60
CA PHE A 324 4.45 17.57 13.70
C PHE A 324 4.19 16.07 13.91
N GLY A 325 4.37 15.58 15.13
CA GLY A 325 4.00 14.20 15.47
C GLY A 325 4.85 13.17 14.73
N ALA A 326 6.18 13.29 14.77
CA ALA A 326 7.09 12.44 14.02
C ALA A 326 6.82 10.93 14.19
N GLY A 327 6.46 10.50 15.41
CA GLY A 327 5.96 9.14 15.63
C GLY A 327 4.51 8.99 15.18
N ALA A 328 3.60 9.76 15.75
CA ALA A 328 2.20 9.78 15.33
C ALA A 328 1.54 11.17 15.49
N TYR A 329 0.72 11.51 14.51
CA TYR A 329 -0.12 12.70 14.48
C TYR A 329 -1.60 12.31 14.53
N PHE A 330 -2.34 12.93 15.45
CA PHE A 330 -3.77 12.73 15.65
C PHE A 330 -4.52 14.04 15.43
N GLY A 331 -5.17 14.14 14.27
CA GLY A 331 -5.93 15.29 13.83
C GLY A 331 -7.33 15.37 14.43
N THR A 332 -8.13 16.26 13.85
CA THR A 332 -9.49 16.58 14.29
C THR A 332 -10.41 15.36 14.22
N GLY A 333 -11.05 15.03 15.34
CA GLY A 333 -12.02 13.94 15.46
C GLY A 333 -11.41 12.56 15.71
N ALA A 334 -10.08 12.43 15.66
CA ALA A 334 -9.40 11.14 15.81
C ALA A 334 -9.54 10.60 17.24
N VAL A 335 -10.05 9.38 17.38
CA VAL A 335 -10.21 8.69 18.67
C VAL A 335 -9.52 7.32 18.72
N PRO A 336 -8.22 7.21 18.37
CA PRO A 336 -7.56 5.92 18.34
C PRO A 336 -7.17 5.42 19.73
N THR A 337 -6.98 4.11 19.83
CA THR A 337 -6.31 3.46 20.96
C THR A 337 -4.89 3.11 20.56
N LEU A 338 -3.88 3.53 21.31
CA LEU A 338 -2.46 3.21 21.10
C LEU A 338 -1.89 2.49 22.32
N SER A 339 -1.89 1.17 22.32
CA SER A 339 -1.57 0.39 23.51
C SER A 339 -0.33 -0.49 23.36
N GLY A 340 0.36 -0.75 24.47
CA GLY A 340 1.49 -1.69 24.55
C GLY A 340 2.64 -1.39 23.58
N SER A 341 2.78 -0.15 23.12
CA SER A 341 3.70 0.21 22.04
C SER A 341 4.97 0.88 22.56
N LEU A 342 6.03 0.89 21.75
CA LEU A 342 7.28 1.61 21.99
C LEU A 342 7.44 2.72 20.94
N ILE A 343 7.68 3.95 21.40
CA ILE A 343 7.86 5.13 20.55
C ILE A 343 9.18 5.79 20.91
N THR A 344 10.17 5.69 20.02
CA THR A 344 11.55 6.02 20.37
C THR A 344 12.35 6.57 19.20
N GLN A 345 13.30 7.48 19.44
CA GLN A 345 14.19 8.03 18.41
C GLN A 345 13.48 8.77 17.26
N ASN A 346 12.22 9.19 17.44
CA ASN A 346 11.53 9.98 16.42
C ASN A 346 11.95 11.46 16.53
N HIS A 347 12.08 12.13 15.39
CA HIS A 347 12.57 13.50 15.28
C HIS A 347 11.50 14.43 14.71
N ALA A 348 10.88 15.22 15.59
CA ALA A 348 9.96 16.27 15.19
C ALA A 348 10.64 17.64 15.09
N LEU A 349 10.44 18.37 14.00
CA LEU A 349 11.02 19.71 13.87
C LEU A 349 10.32 20.74 14.78
N VAL A 350 9.00 20.66 14.91
CA VAL A 350 8.21 21.66 15.67
C VAL A 350 7.63 21.07 16.95
N ARG A 351 6.85 19.97 16.87
CA ARG A 351 6.08 19.43 18.01
C ARG A 351 6.30 17.93 18.20
N GLY A 352 6.45 17.52 19.46
CA GLY A 352 6.92 16.19 19.91
C GLY A 352 6.42 14.94 19.16
N ALA A 353 7.05 13.79 19.42
CA ALA A 353 6.82 12.56 18.64
C ALA A 353 5.37 12.10 18.58
N LEU A 354 4.60 12.27 19.66
CA LEU A 354 3.15 12.15 19.63
C LEU A 354 2.50 13.52 19.64
N TYR A 355 1.61 13.80 18.68
CA TYR A 355 0.92 15.08 18.57
C TYR A 355 -0.60 14.93 18.44
N THR A 356 -1.38 15.75 19.17
CA THR A 356 -2.84 15.90 18.97
C THR A 356 -3.24 17.36 18.71
N THR A 357 -4.24 17.60 17.85
CA THR A 357 -4.77 18.95 17.53
C THR A 357 -5.79 19.48 18.55
N ASN A 358 -6.03 20.80 18.49
CA ASN A 358 -6.70 21.58 19.54
C ASN A 358 -8.23 21.36 19.63
N ASP A 359 -8.79 20.40 18.90
CA ASP A 359 -10.23 20.34 18.63
C ASP A 359 -11.00 19.46 19.63
N VAL A 360 -12.31 19.74 19.73
CA VAL A 360 -13.24 19.00 20.57
C VAL A 360 -13.46 17.61 19.99
N GLY A 361 -12.94 16.57 20.66
CA GLY A 361 -13.24 15.18 20.32
C GLY A 361 -12.02 14.30 20.08
N SER A 362 -10.83 14.86 19.85
CA SER A 362 -9.63 14.04 19.70
C SER A 362 -9.16 13.53 21.06
N THR A 363 -9.13 12.21 21.26
CA THR A 363 -8.64 11.57 22.50
C THR A 363 -7.84 10.35 22.16
N ILE A 364 -6.79 10.05 22.93
CA ILE A 364 -5.97 8.87 22.71
C ILE A 364 -5.78 8.09 24.01
N ASP A 365 -6.06 6.80 23.96
CA ASP A 365 -5.71 5.90 25.06
C ASP A 365 -4.32 5.31 24.82
N THR A 366 -3.35 5.66 25.68
CA THR A 366 -1.95 5.24 25.59
C THR A 366 -1.57 4.13 26.58
N VAL A 367 -2.54 3.31 27.04
CA VAL A 367 -2.32 2.24 28.03
C VAL A 367 -1.15 1.33 27.66
N GLY A 368 -0.16 1.25 28.55
CA GLY A 368 1.02 0.40 28.37
C GLY A 368 1.99 0.85 27.27
N THR A 369 1.79 2.03 26.68
CA THR A 369 2.66 2.57 25.64
C THR A 369 3.78 3.41 26.23
N VAL A 370 5.02 3.03 25.93
CA VAL A 370 6.24 3.71 26.35
C VAL A 370 6.69 4.67 25.24
N SER A 371 6.87 5.95 25.58
CA SER A 371 7.44 6.95 24.67
C SER A 371 8.67 7.58 25.32
N CYS A 372 9.82 7.52 24.65
CA CYS A 372 11.08 8.04 25.20
C CYS A 372 12.11 8.36 24.12
N THR A 373 13.11 9.18 24.46
CA THR A 373 14.26 9.50 23.58
C THR A 373 13.87 10.08 22.22
N ASN A 374 12.69 10.71 22.14
CA ASN A 374 12.29 11.45 20.96
C ASN A 374 12.79 12.90 21.02
N TYR A 375 12.93 13.55 19.87
CA TYR A 375 13.44 14.90 19.75
C TYR A 375 12.39 15.87 19.17
N GLY A 376 12.33 17.09 19.71
CA GLY A 376 11.45 18.17 19.26
C GLY A 376 12.22 19.50 19.20
N GLY A 377 12.25 20.18 18.05
CA GLY A 377 13.15 21.31 17.78
C GLY A 377 12.86 22.63 18.54
N ASP A 378 11.61 22.98 18.81
CA ASP A 378 11.25 24.30 19.37
C ASP A 378 11.19 24.32 20.92
N ALA A 379 12.28 23.93 21.59
CA ALA A 379 12.38 23.83 23.05
C ALA A 379 11.42 22.81 23.71
N GLU A 380 10.72 22.05 22.87
CA GLU A 380 9.94 20.85 23.13
C GLU A 380 10.65 19.87 24.07
N ASN A 381 11.77 19.28 23.58
CA ASN A 381 12.37 18.04 24.13
C ASN A 381 11.30 17.06 24.69
N ALA A 382 10.12 17.07 24.07
CA ALA A 382 8.92 16.49 24.62
C ALA A 382 8.59 15.28 23.77
N ASP A 383 8.49 14.14 24.42
CA ASP A 383 8.01 12.90 23.82
C ASP A 383 6.57 13.05 23.29
N THR A 384 5.80 14.01 23.84
CA THR A 384 4.39 14.25 23.52
C THR A 384 4.05 15.74 23.51
N SER A 385 3.28 16.18 22.52
CA SER A 385 2.70 17.52 22.44
C SER A 385 1.17 17.40 22.29
N CYS A 386 0.42 18.07 23.15
CA CYS A 386 -1.03 17.91 23.25
C CYS A 386 -1.68 19.28 23.22
N SER A 387 -2.89 19.36 22.67
CA SER A 387 -3.64 20.60 22.65
C SER A 387 -5.14 20.38 22.89
N GLY A 388 -5.79 21.39 23.50
CA GLY A 388 -7.24 21.38 23.74
C GLY A 388 -7.72 20.36 24.78
N VAL A 389 -8.86 19.71 24.52
CA VAL A 389 -9.50 18.75 25.44
C VAL A 389 -8.90 17.33 25.39
N SER A 390 -7.86 17.14 24.58
CA SER A 390 -7.17 15.86 24.41
C SER A 390 -6.63 15.32 25.74
N ARG A 391 -6.76 14.00 25.96
CA ARG A 391 -6.27 13.31 27.16
C ARG A 391 -5.26 12.25 26.75
N PHE A 392 -4.04 12.34 27.26
CA PHE A 392 -3.05 11.27 27.20
C PHE A 392 -3.05 10.49 28.53
N VAL A 393 -2.89 9.16 28.45
CA VAL A 393 -2.80 8.30 29.63
C VAL A 393 -1.36 7.85 29.81
N ASN A 394 -0.72 8.25 30.91
CA ASN A 394 0.65 7.82 31.18
C ASN A 394 0.78 6.29 31.17
N PRO A 395 1.88 5.73 30.64
CA PRO A 395 2.18 4.32 30.85
C PRO A 395 2.42 3.98 32.34
N PRO A 396 2.35 2.70 32.71
CA PRO A 396 2.86 2.21 33.98
C PRO A 396 4.34 2.61 34.18
N PRO A 397 4.79 2.96 35.40
CA PRO A 397 6.19 3.31 35.65
C PRO A 397 7.12 2.11 35.46
N GLY A 398 8.24 2.24 34.74
CA GLY A 398 9.30 1.20 34.74
C GLY A 398 10.28 1.15 33.58
N ASP A 399 9.94 1.63 32.39
CA ASP A 399 10.67 1.23 31.16
C ASP A 399 11.58 2.30 30.53
N CYS A 400 11.62 3.52 31.09
CA CYS A 400 12.52 4.58 30.65
C CYS A 400 13.65 4.79 31.66
N ALA A 401 14.91 4.72 31.22
CA ALA A 401 16.08 5.06 32.05
C ALA A 401 16.11 6.56 32.47
N SER A 402 15.22 7.38 31.90
CA SER A 402 14.97 8.78 32.26
C SER A 402 13.48 8.96 32.57
N ASN A 403 13.13 9.54 33.72
CA ASN A 403 11.76 9.78 34.20
C ASN A 403 10.96 10.80 33.35
N THR A 404 10.75 10.56 32.06
CA THR A 404 9.94 11.39 31.16
C THR A 404 8.57 10.78 30.93
N PHE A 405 7.77 10.68 31.99
CA PHE A 405 6.37 10.30 31.86
C PHE A 405 5.53 11.55 31.56
N CYS A 406 4.57 11.45 30.64
CA CYS A 406 3.49 12.43 30.50
C CYS A 406 2.87 12.69 31.89
N LYS A 407 2.19 13.80 32.14
CA LYS A 407 1.37 13.96 33.35
C LYS A 407 -0.08 13.71 32.96
N ARG A 408 -0.68 12.66 33.52
CA ARG A 408 -2.13 12.45 33.52
C ARG A 408 -2.79 13.73 34.01
N SER A 409 -3.57 14.39 33.16
CA SER A 409 -4.46 15.47 33.60
C SER A 409 -5.88 14.92 33.67
N THR A 410 -6.53 15.05 34.83
CA THR A 410 -7.99 14.87 34.95
C THR A 410 -8.76 16.01 34.30
N ASP A 411 -8.06 17.10 33.98
CA ASP A 411 -8.57 18.30 33.31
C ASP A 411 -8.13 18.32 31.83
N PRO A 412 -8.89 18.95 30.92
CA PRO A 412 -8.42 19.21 29.55
C PRO A 412 -7.06 19.92 29.55
N CYS A 413 -6.20 19.66 28.55
CA CYS A 413 -4.94 20.39 28.36
C CYS A 413 -5.22 21.88 28.11
N THR A 414 -5.32 22.67 29.18
CA THR A 414 -5.54 24.11 29.11
C THR A 414 -4.26 24.79 28.63
N LEU A 415 -4.16 25.07 27.33
CA LEU A 415 -3.10 25.88 26.76
C LEU A 415 -3.15 27.31 27.35
N ALA A 416 -2.13 27.68 28.14
CA ALA A 416 -1.61 29.05 28.24
C ALA A 416 -0.28 29.09 29.04
N GLY A 417 0.82 28.65 28.44
CA GLY A 417 2.18 28.89 28.98
C GLY A 417 3.19 27.80 28.64
N PRO A 418 4.49 28.12 28.54
CA PRO A 418 5.55 27.16 28.17
C PRO A 418 5.53 25.96 29.15
N PRO A 419 5.62 24.73 28.66
CA PRO A 419 4.77 23.65 29.14
C PRO A 419 5.37 22.93 30.35
N ALA A 420 4.63 21.96 30.88
CA ALA A 420 5.09 20.96 31.83
C ALA A 420 6.33 20.25 31.27
N THR A 421 7.50 20.84 31.51
CA THR A 421 8.79 20.25 31.26
C THR A 421 8.84 18.90 31.98
N CYS A 422 9.27 17.86 31.28
CA CYS A 422 10.06 16.86 31.96
C CYS A 422 11.16 17.64 32.68
N THR A 423 11.18 17.58 34.01
CA THR A 423 12.17 18.31 34.84
C THR A 423 13.50 17.57 34.73
N SER A 424 14.07 17.60 33.54
CA SER A 424 15.47 17.50 33.16
C SER A 424 15.47 17.31 31.65
N ALA A 425 16.06 18.28 30.95
CA ALA A 425 16.55 18.06 29.60
C ALA A 425 17.32 16.74 29.55
N CYS A 426 17.24 16.04 28.42
CA CYS A 426 18.23 15.02 28.04
C CYS A 426 19.62 15.49 28.50
N PRO A 427 20.43 14.65 29.18
CA PRO A 427 21.83 14.97 29.36
C PRO A 427 22.39 15.26 27.97
N THR A 428 22.91 16.47 27.83
CA THR A 428 23.52 17.01 26.61
C THR A 428 24.26 15.91 25.87
N ALA A 429 23.99 15.81 24.56
CA ALA A 429 24.87 15.10 23.65
C ALA A 429 26.32 15.46 24.01
N LEU A 430 27.05 14.47 24.52
CA LEU A 430 28.50 14.46 24.47
C LEU A 430 28.81 14.45 22.98
N TRP A 431 29.04 15.64 22.43
CA TRP A 431 29.91 15.80 21.28
C TRP A 431 31.24 15.15 21.66
N ILE A 432 31.42 13.91 21.21
CA ILE A 432 32.74 13.30 21.11
C ILE A 432 33.25 13.73 19.73
N PRO A 433 34.46 14.33 19.64
CA PRO A 433 34.97 14.96 18.43
C PRO A 433 35.07 14.05 17.21
#